data_AF-A0A7C1DTP8-F1
#
_entry.id   AF-A0A7C1DTP8-F1
#
_cell.length_a   1.000
_cell.length_b   1.000
_cell.length_c   1.000
_cell.angle_alpha   90.00
_cell.angle_beta   90.00
_cell.angle_gamma   90.00
#
_symmetry.space_group_name_H-M   'P 1'
#
loop_
_entity.id
_entity.type
_entity.pdbx_description
1 polymer ?
#
loop_
_entity_poly.entity_id
_entity_poly.type
_entity_poly.pdbx_seq_one_letter_code
_entity_poly.pdbx_strand_id
1 'polypeptide(L)'
;MKQVYIYKGFERFWHWSQAALIIFLAVTGFEVHDTFHIFGFEQAARFHRYASWMLIALIVFAIFWHLVTGEWRQYIPTLKNLKKQVMYYSIGMFKGEKHPVRKTELSKLNPLQRLVYLGFKLILIPLIIISGLLYMF
;
A
#
# COMPACT_ATOMS: atom_id res chain seq x y z
N MET A 1 23.25 18.78 -12.07
CA MET A 1 22.90 17.86 -10.96
C MET A 1 22.55 16.50 -11.54
N LYS A 2 23.09 15.39 -11.02
CA LYS A 2 22.78 14.04 -11.52
C LYS A 2 21.42 13.59 -10.96
N GLN A 3 20.48 13.27 -11.84
CA GLN A 3 19.18 12.71 -11.45
C GLN A 3 19.36 11.25 -11.01
N VAL A 4 18.71 10.86 -9.93
CA VAL A 4 18.83 9.52 -9.32
C VAL A 4 17.43 8.90 -9.22
N TYR A 5 17.25 7.71 -9.79
CA TYR A 5 15.94 7.03 -9.84
C TYR A 5 15.67 6.28 -8.53
N ILE A 6 15.00 6.94 -7.59
CA ILE A 6 14.67 6.36 -6.28
C ILE A 6 13.72 5.17 -6.40
N TYR A 7 12.76 5.20 -7.33
CA TYR A 7 11.79 4.12 -7.55
C TYR A 7 12.00 3.45 -8.90
N LYS A 8 12.26 2.15 -8.86
CA LYS A 8 12.53 1.31 -10.03
C LYS A 8 11.24 1.04 -10.82
N GLY A 9 11.38 0.62 -12.08
CA GLY A 9 10.24 0.33 -12.97
C GLY A 9 9.24 -0.68 -12.37
N PHE A 10 9.76 -1.79 -11.82
CA PHE A 10 8.92 -2.80 -11.16
C PHE A 10 8.13 -2.24 -9.98
N GLU A 11 8.75 -1.41 -9.12
CA GLU A 11 8.08 -0.84 -7.94
C GLU A 11 6.87 0.02 -8.36
N ARG A 12 7.00 0.76 -9.46
CA ARG A 12 5.89 1.57 -10.00
C ARG A 12 4.80 0.69 -10.61
N PHE A 13 5.18 -0.31 -11.41
CA PHE A 13 4.23 -1.25 -12.00
C PHE A 13 3.40 -1.95 -10.91
N TRP A 14 4.09 -2.58 -9.96
CA TRP A 14 3.46 -3.23 -8.82
C TRP A 14 2.53 -2.28 -8.06
N HIS A 15 2.99 -1.07 -7.74
CA HIS A 15 2.19 -0.09 -7.01
C HIS A 15 0.91 0.30 -7.76
N TRP A 16 1.02 0.61 -9.05
CA TRP A 16 -0.14 1.04 -9.85
C TRP A 16 -1.11 -0.10 -10.13
N SER A 17 -0.61 -1.32 -10.37
CA SER A 17 -1.46 -2.51 -10.46
C SER A 17 -2.21 -2.77 -9.15
N GLN A 18 -1.53 -2.64 -8.01
CA GLN A 18 -2.15 -2.80 -6.71
C GLN A 18 -3.22 -1.73 -6.46
N ALA A 19 -2.91 -0.46 -6.76
CA ALA A 19 -3.85 0.65 -6.59
C ALA A 19 -5.11 0.45 -7.44
N ALA A 20 -4.95 0.09 -8.72
CA ALA A 20 -6.08 -0.19 -9.61
C ALA A 20 -6.96 -1.33 -9.08
N LEU A 21 -6.36 -2.43 -8.60
CA LEU A 21 -7.09 -3.55 -8.03
C LEU A 21 -7.84 -3.17 -6.75
N ILE A 22 -7.21 -2.43 -5.83
CA ILE A 22 -7.86 -1.99 -4.57
C ILE A 22 -9.04 -1.07 -4.88
N ILE A 23 -8.89 -0.13 -5.81
CA ILE A 23 -9.98 0.77 -6.21
C ILE A 23 -11.13 -0.03 -6.83
N PHE A 24 -10.82 -0.97 -7.73
CA PHE A 24 -11.85 -1.80 -8.35
C PHE A 24 -12.56 -2.72 -7.34
N LEU A 25 -11.83 -3.25 -6.36
CA LEU A 25 -12.41 -3.98 -5.22
C LEU A 25 -13.32 -3.10 -4.37
N ALA A 26 -12.92 -1.84 -4.10
CA ALA A 26 -13.78 -0.90 -3.39
C ALA A 26 -15.07 -0.63 -4.17
N VAL A 27 -14.98 -0.34 -5.47
CA VAL A 27 -16.15 -0.09 -6.33
C VAL A 27 -17.10 -1.29 -6.34
N THR A 28 -16.58 -2.48 -6.65
CA THR A 28 -17.40 -3.70 -6.69
C THR A 28 -17.93 -4.09 -5.31
N GLY A 29 -17.18 -3.83 -4.23
CA GLY A 29 -17.61 -4.11 -2.86
C GLY A 29 -18.77 -3.21 -2.41
N PHE A 30 -18.70 -1.91 -2.70
CA PHE A 30 -19.81 -0.98 -2.41
C PHE A 30 -21.06 -1.31 -3.22
N GLU A 31 -20.90 -1.79 -4.46
CA GLU A 31 -22.02 -2.25 -5.27
C GLU A 31 -22.65 -3.55 -4.75
N VAL A 32 -21.84 -4.52 -4.30
CA VAL A 32 -22.34 -5.72 -3.61
C VAL A 32 -23.05 -5.35 -2.30
N HIS A 33 -22.66 -4.24 -1.67
CA HIS A 33 -23.34 -3.66 -0.50
C HIS A 33 -24.52 -2.75 -0.86
N ASP A 34 -24.98 -2.76 -2.11
CA ASP A 34 -26.17 -2.04 -2.58
C ASP A 34 -26.08 -0.51 -2.46
N THR A 35 -24.87 0.06 -2.37
CA THR A 35 -24.67 1.51 -2.22
C THR A 35 -24.92 2.28 -3.52
N PHE A 36 -24.66 1.64 -4.65
CA PHE A 36 -24.92 2.13 -6.01
C PHE A 36 -25.01 0.95 -6.98
N HIS A 37 -25.46 1.19 -8.21
CA HIS A 37 -25.63 0.14 -9.23
C HIS A 37 -24.99 0.55 -10.57
N ILE A 38 -23.93 -0.15 -10.98
CA ILE A 38 -23.17 0.06 -12.23
C ILE A 38 -23.20 -1.22 -13.08
N PHE A 39 -22.91 -2.38 -12.48
CA PHE A 39 -22.84 -3.70 -13.11
C PHE A 39 -24.03 -4.62 -12.73
N GLY A 40 -24.67 -4.38 -11.59
CA GLY A 40 -25.63 -5.28 -10.96
C GLY A 40 -24.96 -6.31 -10.05
N PHE A 41 -25.66 -6.73 -8.99
CA PHE A 41 -25.12 -7.53 -7.88
C PHE A 41 -24.31 -8.76 -8.32
N GLU A 42 -24.86 -9.58 -9.23
CA GLU A 42 -24.21 -10.82 -9.66
C GLU A 42 -22.87 -10.56 -10.36
N GLN A 43 -22.82 -9.57 -11.25
CA GLN A 43 -21.60 -9.19 -11.97
C GLN A 43 -20.59 -8.55 -11.02
N ALA A 44 -21.04 -7.65 -10.14
CA ALA A 44 -20.20 -7.01 -9.14
C ALA A 44 -19.55 -8.05 -8.21
N ALA A 45 -20.32 -9.03 -7.70
CA ALA A 45 -19.79 -10.11 -6.85
C ALA A 45 -18.77 -10.99 -7.59
N ARG A 46 -19.03 -11.30 -8.87
CA ARG A 46 -18.12 -12.09 -9.72
C ARG A 46 -16.81 -11.35 -9.99
N PHE A 47 -16.89 -10.07 -10.36
CA PHE A 47 -15.72 -9.23 -10.60
C PHE A 47 -14.92 -8.97 -9.33
N HIS A 48 -15.59 -8.75 -8.20
CA HIS A 48 -14.94 -8.62 -6.89
C HIS A 48 -14.11 -9.87 -6.59
N ARG A 49 -14.68 -11.06 -6.80
CA ARG A 49 -13.97 -12.33 -6.60
C ARG A 49 -12.73 -12.46 -7.48
N TYR A 50 -12.82 -12.15 -8.77
CA TYR A 50 -11.66 -12.21 -9.66
C TYR A 50 -10.59 -11.20 -9.26
N ALA A 51 -10.97 -9.97 -8.95
CA ALA A 51 -10.05 -8.93 -8.51
C ALA A 51 -9.34 -9.30 -7.19
N SER A 52 -10.04 -9.97 -6.26
CA SER A 52 -9.46 -10.47 -5.00
C SER A 52 -8.37 -11.51 -5.27
N TRP A 53 -8.62 -12.48 -6.15
CA TRP A 53 -7.60 -13.46 -6.51
C TRP A 53 -6.40 -12.83 -7.24
N MET A 54 -6.65 -11.88 -8.14
CA MET A 54 -5.57 -11.12 -8.80
C MET A 54 -4.73 -10.32 -7.81
N LEU A 55 -5.36 -9.70 -6.80
CA LEU A 55 -4.66 -8.97 -5.74
C LEU A 55 -3.82 -9.91 -4.87
N ILE A 56 -4.35 -11.07 -4.49
CA ILE A 56 -3.59 -12.09 -3.75
C ILE A 56 -2.37 -12.55 -4.55
N ALA A 57 -2.54 -12.86 -5.85
CA ALA A 57 -1.43 -13.22 -6.72
C ALA A 57 -0.37 -12.11 -6.80
N LEU A 58 -0.81 -10.85 -6.99
CA LEU A 58 0.09 -9.70 -7.02
C LEU A 58 0.86 -9.52 -5.70
N ILE A 59 0.21 -9.75 -4.56
CA ILE A 59 0.85 -9.69 -3.23
C ILE A 59 1.91 -10.77 -3.09
N VAL A 60 1.65 -12.00 -3.54
CA VAL A 60 2.65 -13.09 -3.53
C VAL A 60 3.88 -12.70 -4.35
N PHE A 61 3.69 -12.18 -5.58
CA PHE A 61 4.80 -11.68 -6.40
C PHE A 61 5.55 -10.53 -5.75
N ALA A 62 4.84 -9.62 -5.07
CA ALA A 62 5.45 -8.50 -4.37
C ALA A 62 6.31 -8.95 -3.18
N ILE A 63 5.85 -9.94 -2.41
CA ILE A 63 6.60 -10.54 -1.32
C ILE A 63 7.88 -11.17 -1.87
N PHE A 64 7.76 -12.02 -2.91
CA PHE A 64 8.91 -12.62 -3.57
C PHE A 64 9.93 -11.56 -4.04
N TRP A 65 9.46 -10.52 -4.74
CA TRP A 65 10.32 -9.45 -5.21
C TRP A 65 11.03 -8.71 -4.08
N HIS A 66 10.30 -8.34 -3.02
CA HIS A 66 10.88 -7.65 -1.87
C HIS A 66 11.97 -8.48 -1.19
N LEU A 67 11.81 -9.81 -1.13
CA LEU A 67 12.80 -10.73 -0.60
C LEU A 67 14.05 -10.79 -1.49
N VAL A 68 13.89 -11.06 -2.79
CA VAL A 68 15.02 -11.22 -3.73
C VAL A 68 15.82 -9.93 -3.92
N THR A 69 15.15 -8.78 -3.92
CA THR A 69 15.82 -7.47 -4.11
C THR A 69 16.35 -6.83 -2.83
N GLY A 70 16.01 -7.38 -1.65
CA GLY A 70 16.34 -6.78 -0.37
C GLY A 70 15.59 -5.49 -0.05
N GLU A 71 14.62 -5.08 -0.88
CA GLU A 71 13.80 -3.86 -0.68
C GLU A 71 12.95 -3.94 0.60
N TRP A 72 12.77 -5.13 1.17
CA TRP A 72 12.15 -5.30 2.49
C TRP A 72 12.86 -4.50 3.60
N ARG A 73 14.18 -4.27 3.49
CA ARG A 73 14.97 -3.52 4.47
C ARG A 73 14.51 -2.06 4.62
N GLN A 74 13.87 -1.50 3.58
CA GLN A 74 13.30 -0.14 3.61
C GLN A 74 12.17 0.01 4.63
N TYR A 75 11.53 -1.10 5.00
CA TYR A 75 10.36 -1.15 5.88
C TYR A 75 10.70 -1.41 7.35
N ILE A 76 11.99 -1.60 7.69
CA ILE A 76 12.42 -1.81 9.07
C ILE A 76 12.10 -0.54 9.89
N PRO A 77 11.22 -0.63 10.91
CA PRO A 77 10.77 0.54 11.66
C PRO A 77 11.92 1.16 12.45
N THR A 78 11.82 2.47 12.68
CA THR A 78 12.75 3.19 13.55
C THR A 78 11.99 4.28 14.30
N LEU A 79 12.34 4.47 15.58
CA LEU A 79 11.80 5.56 16.39
C LEU A 79 12.60 6.87 16.21
N LYS A 80 13.77 6.80 15.56
CA LYS A 80 14.61 7.97 15.30
C LYS A 80 13.85 8.98 14.46
N ASN A 81 13.82 10.23 14.89
CA ASN A 81 13.07 11.34 14.26
C ASN A 81 11.55 11.15 14.19
N LEU A 82 10.95 10.13 14.81
CA LEU A 82 9.50 9.91 14.73
C LEU A 82 8.70 11.09 15.30
N LYS A 83 9.05 11.57 16.50
CA LYS A 83 8.41 12.75 17.10
C LYS A 83 8.54 13.99 16.21
N LYS A 84 9.73 14.23 15.65
CA LYS A 84 9.98 15.34 14.71
C LYS A 84 9.13 15.19 13.45
N GLN A 85 8.97 13.97 12.93
CA GLN A 85 8.17 13.70 11.74
C GLN A 85 6.68 13.92 11.99
N VAL A 86 6.17 13.53 13.16
CA VAL A 86 4.79 13.80 13.59
C VAL A 86 4.57 15.31 13.69
N MET A 87 5.40 16.03 14.46
CA MET A 87 5.28 17.49 14.60
C MET A 87 5.37 18.22 13.26
N TYR A 88 6.26 17.76 12.37
CA TYR A 88 6.40 18.31 11.03
C TYR A 88 5.11 18.19 10.22
N TYR A 89 4.48 17.01 10.18
CA TYR A 89 3.24 16.83 9.44
C TYR A 89 2.02 17.47 10.11
N SER A 90 2.02 17.61 11.43
CA SER A 90 0.91 18.26 12.14
C SER A 90 0.92 19.79 11.96
N ILE A 91 2.08 20.43 12.05
CA ILE A 91 2.18 21.91 12.09
C ILE A 91 3.36 22.44 11.25
N GLY A 92 4.53 21.81 11.33
CA GLY A 92 5.77 22.37 10.76
C GLY A 92 5.73 22.59 9.24
N MET A 93 5.03 21.73 8.49
CA MET A 93 4.85 21.86 7.04
C MET A 93 4.16 23.17 6.67
N PHE A 94 3.13 23.57 7.42
CA PHE A 94 2.40 24.83 7.18
C PHE A 94 3.22 26.07 7.53
N LYS A 95 4.25 25.90 8.37
CA LYS A 95 5.21 26.96 8.74
C LYS A 95 6.41 27.04 7.80
N GLY A 96 6.48 26.21 6.75
CA GLY A 96 7.62 26.18 5.84
C GLY A 96 8.90 25.58 6.45
N GLU A 97 8.77 24.79 7.53
CA GLU A 97 9.93 24.13 8.14
C GLU A 97 10.58 23.13 7.17
N LYS A 98 11.86 22.82 7.40
CA LYS A 98 12.58 21.81 6.60
C LYS A 98 12.14 20.41 6.99
N HIS A 99 11.91 19.54 6.00
CA HIS A 99 11.53 18.16 6.25
C HIS A 99 12.59 17.43 7.12
N PRO A 100 12.22 16.73 8.21
CA PRO A 100 13.17 16.18 9.20
C PRO A 100 14.11 15.10 8.67
N VAL A 101 13.75 14.47 7.54
CA VAL A 101 14.48 13.36 6.92
C VAL A 101 14.59 13.59 5.41
N ARG A 102 15.75 13.34 4.82
CA ARG A 102 15.93 13.38 3.36
C ARG A 102 15.68 12.00 2.76
N LYS A 103 15.00 11.94 1.61
CA LYS A 103 14.82 10.70 0.84
C LYS A 103 16.09 10.39 0.06
N THR A 104 16.53 9.15 0.11
CA THR A 104 17.65 8.60 -0.68
C THR A 104 17.26 7.22 -1.21
N GLU A 105 18.03 6.65 -2.13
CA GLU A 105 17.81 5.26 -2.59
C GLU A 105 17.91 4.26 -1.43
N LEU A 106 18.80 4.51 -0.46
CA LEU A 106 18.99 3.67 0.74
C LEU A 106 17.92 3.89 1.82
N SER A 107 17.23 5.03 1.81
CA SER A 107 16.17 5.35 2.77
C SER A 107 15.02 6.08 2.07
N LYS A 108 14.13 5.30 1.46
CA LYS A 108 12.98 5.79 0.69
C LYS A 108 11.86 6.32 1.57
N LEU A 109 11.73 5.75 2.78
CA LEU A 109 10.61 5.98 3.70
C LEU A 109 11.06 6.72 4.95
N ASN A 110 10.27 7.72 5.35
CA ASN A 110 10.44 8.37 6.64
C ASN A 110 9.93 7.47 7.80
N PRO A 111 10.31 7.73 9.06
CA PRO A 111 9.96 6.87 10.20
C PRO A 111 8.46 6.61 10.36
N LEU A 112 7.63 7.65 10.16
CA LEU A 112 6.18 7.53 10.26
C LEU A 112 5.62 6.65 9.14
N GLN A 113 6.09 6.85 7.91
CA GLN A 113 5.70 6.02 6.76
C GLN A 113 6.05 4.55 6.99
N ARG A 114 7.25 4.24 7.53
CA ARG A 114 7.64 2.85 7.82
C ARG A 114 6.66 2.17 8.77
N LEU A 115 6.23 2.86 9.84
CA LEU A 115 5.23 2.33 10.77
C LEU A 115 3.87 2.10 10.10
N VAL A 116 3.40 3.06 9.30
CA VAL A 116 2.13 2.93 8.57
C VAL A 116 2.19 1.77 7.59
N TYR A 117 3.27 1.63 6.81
CA TYR A 117 3.45 0.52 5.88
C TYR A 117 3.58 -0.83 6.60
N LEU A 118 4.20 -0.87 7.77
CA LEU A 118 4.29 -2.07 8.58
C LEU A 118 2.90 -2.53 9.04
N GLY A 119 2.10 -1.61 9.61
CA GLY A 119 0.72 -1.90 10.00
C GLY A 119 -0.15 -2.32 8.82
N PHE A 120 -0.02 -1.64 7.68
CA PHE A 120 -0.70 -2.00 6.44
C PHE A 120 -0.37 -3.45 6.00
N LYS A 121 0.91 -3.81 5.98
CA LYS A 121 1.37 -5.13 5.52
C LYS A 121 1.08 -6.27 6.50
N LEU A 122 1.21 -6.02 7.81
CA LEU A 122 1.10 -7.07 8.83
C LEU A 122 -0.29 -7.21 9.44
N ILE A 123 -1.13 -6.19 9.34
CA ILE A 123 -2.46 -6.18 9.95
C ILE A 123 -3.52 -6.06 8.87
N LEU A 124 -3.52 -4.97 8.10
CA LEU A 124 -4.63 -4.68 7.19
C LEU A 124 -4.74 -5.70 6.05
N ILE A 125 -3.61 -6.02 5.38
CA ILE A 125 -3.61 -7.00 4.29
C ILE A 125 -4.05 -8.39 4.78
N PRO A 126 -3.46 -8.99 5.83
CA PRO A 126 -3.90 -10.29 6.33
C PRO A 126 -5.35 -10.30 6.76
N LEU A 127 -5.81 -9.24 7.45
CA LEU A 127 -7.19 -9.14 7.89
C LEU A 127 -8.17 -9.19 6.72
N ILE A 128 -7.94 -8.39 5.66
CA ILE A 128 -8.79 -8.35 4.47
C ILE A 128 -8.78 -9.69 3.73
N ILE A 129 -7.60 -10.32 3.57
CA ILE A 129 -7.50 -11.60 2.87
C ILE A 129 -8.20 -12.71 3.67
N ILE A 130 -7.95 -12.81 4.97
CA ILE A 130 -8.53 -13.85 5.81
C ILE A 130 -10.06 -13.70 5.88
N SER A 131 -10.55 -12.48 6.14
CA SER A 131 -12.01 -12.25 6.19
C SER A 131 -12.66 -12.52 4.83
N GLY A 132 -12.02 -12.11 3.72
CA GLY A 132 -12.51 -12.39 2.38
C GLY A 132 -12.54 -13.89 2.05
N LEU A 133 -11.52 -14.65 2.43
CA LEU A 133 -11.49 -16.10 2.25
C LEU A 133 -12.56 -16.79 3.10
N LEU A 134 -12.71 -16.41 4.37
CA LEU A 134 -13.76 -16.95 5.25
C LEU A 134 -15.18 -16.63 4.76
N TYR A 135 -15.37 -15.53 4.03
CA TYR A 135 -16.65 -15.21 3.42
C TYR A 135 -16.94 -16.06 2.17
N MET A 136 -15.91 -16.53 1.48
CA MET A 136 -16.04 -17.25 0.20
C MET A 136 -16.24 -18.76 0.34
N PHE A 137 -15.87 -19.36 1.47
CA PHE A 137 -15.87 -20.79 1.74
C PHE A 137 -16.63 -21.10 3.02
#